data_AF-A0A6I3LJC9-F1
#
_entry.id   AF-A0A6I3LJC9-F1
#
_cell.length_a   1.000
_cell.length_b   1.000
_cell.length_c   1.000
_cell.angle_alpha   90.00
_cell.angle_beta   90.00
_cell.angle_gamma   90.00
#
_symmetry.space_group_name_H-M   'P 1'
#
loop_
_entity.id
_entity.type
_entity.pdbx_description
1 polymer ?
#
loop_
_entity_poly.entity_id
_entity_poly.type
_entity_poly.pdbx_seq_one_letter_code
_entity_poly.pdbx_strand_id
1 'polypeptide(L)'
;EISPALVVIVLNEDIDLPELKDSAGYLSVKMSNLNRPDQYALIEISKTMDRFIVLPSKGDANYIITVDDVIRHFLNEIFNIFDYETISAHMIK
;
A
#
# COMPACT_ATOMS: atom_id res chain seq x y z
N GLU A 1 -11.43 -1.56 -14.69
CA GLU A 1 -11.26 -0.49 -13.70
C GLU A 1 -11.16 -1.18 -12.35
N ILE A 2 -10.00 -1.11 -11.69
CA ILE A 2 -9.87 -1.58 -10.32
C ILE A 2 -9.93 -0.31 -9.50
N SER A 3 -11.07 -0.03 -8.88
CA SER A 3 -11.11 0.90 -7.75
C SER A 3 -11.14 0.04 -6.50
N PRO A 4 -9.97 -0.44 -6.02
CA PRO A 4 -9.95 -1.09 -4.73
C PRO A 4 -10.23 0.01 -3.70
N ALA A 5 -11.21 -0.22 -2.82
CA ALA A 5 -11.39 0.63 -1.66
C ALA A 5 -10.17 0.41 -0.73
N LEU A 6 -9.10 1.16 -0.98
CA LEU A 6 -7.92 1.17 -0.13
C LEU A 6 -8.21 2.08 1.07
N VAL A 7 -7.96 1.55 2.26
CA VAL A 7 -7.97 2.36 3.47
C VAL A 7 -6.52 2.68 3.81
N VAL A 8 -6.21 3.97 3.84
CA VAL A 8 -4.90 4.50 4.23
C VAL A 8 -5.02 5.07 5.63
N ILE A 9 -4.17 4.61 6.55
CA ILE A 9 -4.09 5.08 7.94
C ILE A 9 -2.74 5.76 8.11
N VAL A 10 -2.72 7.09 8.25
CA VAL A 10 -1.49 7.83 8.52
C VAL A 10 -1.18 7.73 10.01
N LEU A 11 0.05 7.35 10.34
CA LEU A 11 0.48 7.19 11.73
C LEU A 11 0.94 8.55 12.29
N ASN A 12 0.44 8.88 13.47
CA ASN A 12 0.84 10.06 14.23
C ASN A 12 0.96 9.64 15.70
N GLU A 13 2.03 10.07 16.38
CA GLU A 13 2.27 9.75 17.79
C GLU A 13 1.20 10.34 18.72
N ASP A 14 0.53 11.43 18.30
CA ASP A 14 -0.52 12.10 19.06
C ASP A 14 -1.92 11.49 18.85
N ILE A 15 -2.05 10.51 17.93
CA ILE A 15 -3.34 9.92 17.55
C ILE A 15 -3.29 8.42 17.79
N ASP A 16 -4.24 7.92 18.59
CA ASP A 16 -4.39 6.49 18.80
C ASP A 16 -4.65 5.76 17.48
N LEU A 17 -3.92 4.66 17.27
CA LEU A 17 -4.13 3.80 16.12
C LEU A 17 -5.54 3.18 16.19
N PRO A 18 -6.32 3.20 15.09
CA PRO A 18 -7.57 2.45 15.05
C PRO A 18 -7.28 0.94 15.21
N GLU A 19 -8.28 0.19 15.68
CA GLU A 19 -8.16 -1.28 15.76
C GLU A 19 -7.83 -1.87 14.39
N LEU A 20 -6.70 -2.59 14.32
CA LEU A 20 -6.32 -3.36 13.15
C LEU A 20 -7.11 -4.66 13.11
N LYS A 21 -7.59 -5.03 11.92
CA LYS A 21 -8.29 -6.29 11.73
C LYS A 21 -7.28 -7.41 11.60
N ASP A 22 -7.31 -8.39 12.51
CA ASP A 22 -6.54 -9.63 12.40
C ASP A 22 -6.78 -10.37 11.06
N SER A 23 -7.95 -10.14 10.46
CA SER A 23 -8.31 -10.71 9.19
C SER A 23 -7.86 -9.89 7.98
N ALA A 24 -7.12 -8.80 8.10
CA ALA A 24 -6.63 -8.04 6.95
C ALA A 24 -5.12 -8.23 6.78
N GLY A 25 -4.62 -7.99 5.56
CA GLY A 25 -3.18 -7.81 5.36
C GLY A 25 -2.88 -6.32 5.35
N TYR A 26 -1.71 -5.93 5.86
CA TYR A 26 -1.30 -4.53 5.90
C TYR A 26 0.04 -4.34 5.21
N LEU A 27 0.18 -3.23 4.50
CA LEU A 27 1.48 -2.69 4.12
C LEU A 27 1.84 -1.55 5.06
N SER A 28 2.98 -1.63 5.73
CA SER A 28 3.61 -0.44 6.30
C SER A 28 4.31 0.34 5.22
N VAL A 29 4.02 1.62 5.16
CA VAL A 29 4.65 2.59 4.28
C VAL A 29 5.54 3.48 5.11
N LYS A 30 6.78 3.66 4.64
CA LYS A 30 7.75 4.60 5.20
C LYS A 30 8.09 5.63 4.13
N MET A 31 7.82 6.89 4.44
CA MET A 31 8.22 8.06 3.66
C MET A 31 9.39 8.73 4.37
N SER A 32 10.56 8.80 3.73
CA SER A 32 11.78 9.32 4.35
C SER A 32 12.23 10.61 3.67
N ASN A 33 12.72 11.56 4.46
CA ASN A 33 13.22 12.86 4.00
C ASN A 33 14.48 13.22 4.82
N LEU A 34 15.57 13.64 4.18
CA LEU A 34 16.81 13.96 4.89
C LEU A 34 16.67 15.10 5.90
N ASN A 35 15.70 16.00 5.69
CA ASN A 35 15.54 17.23 6.46
C ASN A 35 14.35 17.20 7.42
N ARG A 36 13.58 16.11 7.45
CA ARG A 36 12.38 15.97 8.29
C ARG A 36 12.31 14.56 8.89
N PRO A 37 11.60 14.39 10.02
CA PRO A 37 11.31 13.06 10.54
C PRO A 37 10.61 12.18 9.50
N ASP A 38 10.90 10.89 9.54
CA ASP A 38 10.23 9.90 8.70
C ASP A 38 8.72 9.89 9.01
N GLN A 39 7.90 9.79 7.98
CA GLN A 39 6.46 9.66 8.09
C GLN A 39 6.05 8.22 7.79
N TYR A 40 5.06 7.73 8.53
CA TYR A 40 4.60 6.36 8.42
C TYR A 40 3.11 6.28 8.14
N ALA A 41 2.71 5.27 7.39
CA ALA A 41 1.31 4.97 7.13
C ALA A 41 1.10 3.46 7.01
N LEU A 42 -0.15 3.03 7.12
CA LEU A 42 -0.59 1.68 6.82
C LEU A 42 -1.57 1.71 5.65
N ILE A 43 -1.46 0.75 4.75
CA ILE A 43 -2.50 0.46 3.75
C ILE A 43 -3.16 -0.86 4.13
N GLU A 44 -4.46 -0.83 4.42
CA GLU A 44 -5.26 -2.03 4.64
C GLU A 44 -5.62 -2.68 3.31
N ILE A 45 -5.28 -3.95 3.16
CA ILE A 45 -5.67 -4.81 2.04
C ILE A 45 -6.68 -5.82 2.56
N SER A 46 -7.98 -5.51 2.34
CA SER A 46 -9.08 -6.38 2.76
C SER A 46 -8.93 -7.80 2.21
N LYS A 47 -9.23 -8.81 3.04
CA LYS A 47 -9.30 -10.23 2.60
C LYS A 47 -10.40 -10.49 1.58
N THR A 48 -11.42 -9.63 1.50
CA THR A 48 -12.51 -9.78 0.53
C THR A 48 -12.11 -9.35 -0.88
N MET A 49 -10.95 -8.72 -1.05
CA MET A 49 -10.45 -8.29 -2.34
C MET A 49 -9.65 -9.41 -3.01
N ASP A 50 -9.88 -9.63 -4.29
CA ASP A 50 -9.09 -10.55 -5.10
C ASP A 50 -7.64 -10.08 -5.16
N ARG A 51 -6.73 -10.85 -4.56
CA ARG A 51 -5.31 -10.50 -4.49
C ARG A 51 -4.57 -10.69 -5.80
N PHE A 52 -5.14 -11.41 -6.76
CA PHE A 52 -4.51 -11.72 -8.04
C PHE A 52 -5.26 -11.04 -9.16
N ILE A 53 -4.54 -10.23 -9.92
CA ILE A 53 -5.05 -9.57 -11.11
C ILE A 53 -4.45 -10.31 -12.31
N VAL A 54 -5.32 -10.80 -13.18
CA VAL A 54 -4.91 -11.38 -14.46
C VAL A 54 -4.59 -10.24 -15.42
N LEU A 55 -3.37 -10.21 -15.92
CA LEU A 55 -2.92 -9.23 -16.92
C LEU A 55 -3.19 -9.76 -18.33
N PRO A 56 -3.28 -8.87 -19.34
CA PRO A 56 -3.42 -9.29 -20.73
C PRO A 56 -2.31 -10.26 -21.15
N SER A 57 -2.70 -11.40 -21.72
CA SER A 57 -1.76 -12.40 -22.25
C SER A 57 -0.97 -11.82 -23.43
N LYS A 58 0.28 -12.27 -23.58
CA LYS A 58 1.12 -11.97 -24.76
C LYS A 58 1.60 -13.28 -25.35
N GLY A 59 1.14 -13.59 -26.57
CA GLY A 59 1.35 -14.90 -27.17
C GLY A 59 0.71 -16.00 -26.32
N ASP A 60 1.45 -17.06 -26.05
CA ASP A 60 0.99 -18.21 -25.25
C ASP A 60 1.23 -18.05 -23.74
N ALA A 61 1.77 -16.91 -23.31
CA ALA A 61 2.07 -16.66 -21.91
C ALA A 61 0.92 -15.92 -21.21
N ASN A 62 0.54 -16.45 -20.03
CA ASN A 62 -0.40 -15.83 -19.12
C ASN A 62 0.35 -15.15 -17.98
N TYR A 63 -0.13 -13.98 -17.56
CA TYR A 63 0.51 -13.15 -16.56
C TYR A 63 -0.46 -12.85 -15.42
N ILE A 64 0.04 -12.90 -14.19
CA ILE A 64 -0.67 -12.47 -12.99
C ILE A 64 0.20 -11.48 -12.24
N ILE A 65 -0.42 -10.48 -11.62
CA ILE A 65 0.22 -9.57 -10.68
C ILE A 65 -0.58 -9.54 -9.38
N THR A 66 0.09 -9.33 -8.26
CA THR A 66 -0.61 -9.18 -6.99
C THR A 66 -1.10 -7.75 -6.80
N VAL A 67 -2.21 -7.57 -6.08
CA VAL A 67 -2.68 -6.23 -5.70
C VAL A 67 -1.63 -5.49 -4.89
N ASP A 68 -0.91 -6.20 -4.04
CA ASP A 68 0.21 -5.68 -3.25
C ASP A 68 1.29 -5.03 -4.13
N ASP A 69 1.71 -5.71 -5.21
CA ASP A 69 2.70 -5.16 -6.15
C ASP A 69 2.16 -3.97 -6.95
N VAL A 70 0.87 -3.99 -7.30
CA VAL A 70 0.21 -2.84 -7.94
C VAL A 70 0.22 -1.65 -6.98
N ILE A 71 -0.15 -1.84 -5.71
CA ILE A 71 -0.11 -0.77 -4.70
C ILE A 71 1.32 -0.23 -4.56
N ARG A 72 2.34 -1.11 -4.47
CA ARG A 72 3.75 -0.70 -4.40
C ARG A 72 4.18 0.14 -5.60
N HIS A 73 3.74 -0.23 -6.80
CA HIS A 73 4.03 0.54 -8.00
C HIS A 73 3.44 1.96 -7.95
N PHE A 74 2.25 2.10 -7.35
CA PHE A 74 1.53 3.37 -7.26
C PHE A 74 1.73 4.12 -5.92
N LEU A 75 2.74 3.76 -5.12
CA LEU A 75 2.97 4.43 -3.82
C LEU A 75 3.17 5.93 -3.97
N ASN A 76 3.84 6.37 -5.03
CA ASN A 76 4.09 7.79 -5.24
C ASN A 76 2.81 8.56 -5.54
N GLU A 77 1.89 7.95 -6.29
CA GLU A 77 0.60 8.53 -6.62
C GLU A 77 -0.33 8.53 -5.40
N ILE A 78 -0.31 7.47 -4.58
CA ILE A 78 -1.13 7.35 -3.37
C ILE A 78 -0.71 8.39 -2.32
N PHE A 79 0.59 8.64 -2.17
CA PHE A 79 1.14 9.56 -1.16
C PHE A 79 1.61 10.90 -1.73
N ASN A 80 1.16 11.28 -2.93
CA ASN A 80 1.62 12.49 -3.63
C ASN A 80 1.41 13.81 -2.88
N ILE A 81 0.54 13.84 -1.86
CA ILE A 81 0.31 15.01 -1.01
C ILE A 81 1.37 15.19 0.07
N PHE A 82 2.19 14.17 0.33
CA PHE A 82 3.27 14.19 1.31
C PHE A 82 4.59 14.60 0.65
N ASP A 83 5.45 15.23 1.44
CA ASP A 83 6.75 15.74 0.99
C ASP A 83 7.87 14.82 1.50
N TYR A 84 8.37 13.96 0.63
CA TYR A 84 9.40 12.96 0.93
C TYR A 84 10.36 12.78 -0.24
N GLU A 85 11.55 12.22 0.04
CA GLU A 85 12.56 11.92 -0.98
C GLU A 85 12.51 10.44 -1.41
N THR A 86 12.21 9.55 -0.47
CA THR A 86 12.09 8.11 -0.73
C THR A 86 10.86 7.53 -0.07
N ILE A 87 10.24 6.55 -0.72
CA ILE A 87 9.09 5.82 -0.22
C ILE A 87 9.34 4.32 -0.35
N SER A 88 8.98 3.56 0.68
CA SER A 88 9.08 2.10 0.68
C SER A 88 7.89 1.49 1.39
N ALA A 89 7.53 0.26 1.01
CA ALA A 89 6.45 -0.47 1.66
C ALA A 89 6.82 -1.91 1.97
N HIS A 90 6.45 -2.36 3.17
CA HIS A 90 6.74 -3.70 3.69
C HIS A 90 5.45 -4.36 4.18
N MET A 91 5.30 -5.65 3.91
CA MET A 91 4.15 -6.39 4.40
C MET A 91 4.28 -6.63 5.91
N ILE A 92 3.20 -6.36 6.64
CA ILE A 92 3.05 -6.74 8.05
C ILE A 92 2.05 -7.89 8.11
N LYS A 93 2.40 -8.93 8.88
CA LYS A 93 1.57 -10.10 9.12
C LYS A 93 1.70 -10.56 10.56
#